data_AF-A0A2D9IY60-F1
#
_entry.id   AF-A0A2D9IY60-F1
#
_cell.length_a   1.000
_cell.length_b   1.000
_cell.length_c   1.000
_cell.angle_alpha   90.00
_cell.angle_beta   90.00
_cell.angle_gamma   90.00
#
_symmetry.space_group_name_H-M   'P 1'
#
loop_
_entity.id
_entity.type
_entity.pdbx_description
1 polymer ?
#
loop_
_entity_poly.entity_id
_entity_poly.type
_entity_poly.pdbx_seq_one_letter_code
_entity_poly.pdbx_strand_id
1 'polypeptide(L)'
;MSTKTALLATGILMFLHSIIYYLMNSGEILFVPVPGLSDSGKLLVEKGSQMVTGFNLCFSILILAASRLDEEPRLFMTKALAVCFAILMTFVANTAFGFPPNYGPPPPVALIFSFLGLWLVYVGFFKKNKSM
;
A
#
# COMPACT_ATOMS: atom_id res chain seq x y z
N MET A 1 -8.12 4.27 -20.58
CA MET A 1 -7.77 3.02 -19.86
C MET A 1 -8.97 2.49 -19.07
N SER A 2 -9.33 1.20 -19.23
CA SER A 2 -10.46 0.58 -18.53
C SER A 2 -10.17 0.39 -17.02
N THR A 3 -11.21 0.25 -16.18
CA THR A 3 -11.02 0.03 -14.72
C THR A 3 -10.33 -1.29 -14.46
N LYS A 4 -10.66 -2.29 -15.28
CA LYS A 4 -10.01 -3.59 -15.31
C LYS A 4 -8.50 -3.48 -15.53
N THR A 5 -8.08 -2.75 -16.57
CA THR A 5 -6.66 -2.54 -16.89
C THR A 5 -5.95 -1.79 -15.77
N ALA A 6 -6.59 -0.78 -15.18
CA ALA A 6 -6.04 0.01 -14.09
C ALA A 6 -5.81 -0.86 -12.84
N LEU A 7 -6.81 -1.64 -12.41
CA LEU A 7 -6.69 -2.56 -11.27
C LEU A 7 -5.64 -3.63 -11.54
N LEU A 8 -5.61 -4.21 -12.74
CA LEU A 8 -4.63 -5.24 -13.08
C LEU A 8 -3.19 -4.69 -12.99
N ALA A 9 -2.93 -3.53 -13.59
CA ALA A 9 -1.61 -2.91 -13.55
C ALA A 9 -1.19 -2.56 -12.10
N THR A 10 -2.08 -1.93 -11.33
CA THR A 10 -1.80 -1.60 -9.92
C THR A 10 -1.59 -2.84 -9.07
N GLY A 11 -2.41 -3.88 -9.25
CA GLY A 11 -2.28 -5.14 -8.55
C GLY A 11 -0.94 -5.81 -8.84
N ILE A 12 -0.51 -5.87 -10.11
CA ILE A 12 0.79 -6.43 -10.50
C ILE A 12 1.94 -5.62 -9.90
N LEU A 13 1.92 -4.30 -10.03
CA LEU A 13 2.99 -3.43 -9.50
C LEU A 13 3.11 -3.55 -7.98
N MET A 14 1.98 -3.54 -7.27
CA MET A 14 1.95 -3.67 -5.82
C MET A 14 2.38 -5.06 -5.34
N PHE A 15 1.99 -6.11 -6.07
CA PHE A 15 2.41 -7.49 -5.80
C PHE A 15 3.92 -7.65 -5.98
N LEU A 16 4.47 -7.21 -7.12
CA LEU A 16 5.91 -7.27 -7.40
C LEU A 16 6.70 -6.44 -6.37
N HIS A 17 6.24 -5.23 -6.05
CA HIS A 17 6.85 -4.42 -5.01
C HIS A 17 6.87 -5.13 -3.65
N SER A 18 5.76 -5.74 -3.25
CA SER A 18 5.63 -6.46 -1.98
C SER A 18 6.51 -7.71 -1.92
N ILE A 19 6.58 -8.48 -3.02
CA ILE A 19 7.47 -9.66 -3.11
C ILE A 19 8.93 -9.25 -3.07
N ILE A 20 9.33 -8.24 -3.85
CA ILE A 20 10.71 -7.74 -3.85
C ILE A 20 11.08 -7.30 -2.44
N TYR A 21 10.21 -6.53 -1.77
CA TYR A 21 10.47 -6.04 -0.43
C TYR A 21 10.48 -7.18 0.62
N TYR A 22 9.61 -8.18 0.48
CA TYR A 22 9.63 -9.39 1.32
C TYR A 22 10.94 -10.16 1.17
N LEU A 23 11.38 -10.39 -0.07
CA LEU A 23 12.63 -11.10 -0.36
C LEU A 23 13.85 -10.28 0.11
N MET A 24 13.84 -8.97 -0.07
CA MET A 24 14.92 -8.08 0.39
C MET A 24 15.00 -7.96 1.92
N ASN A 25 13.89 -8.06 2.65
CA ASN A 25 13.88 -8.11 4.12
C ASN A 25 14.16 -9.51 4.69
N SER A 26 13.98 -10.57 3.88
CA SER A 26 14.34 -11.93 4.27
C SER A 26 15.86 -12.19 4.23
N GLY A 27 16.62 -11.31 3.57
CA GLY A 27 18.06 -11.16 3.76
C GLY A 27 18.35 -9.93 4.62
N GLU A 28 19.50 -9.89 5.29
CA GLU A 28 19.96 -8.82 6.20
C GLU A 28 20.12 -7.42 5.53
N ILE A 29 19.58 -7.18 4.33
CA ILE A 29 20.04 -6.18 3.37
C ILE A 29 19.33 -4.81 3.51
N LEU A 30 18.28 -4.66 4.31
CA LEU A 30 17.55 -3.39 4.42
C LEU A 30 17.65 -2.65 5.76
N PHE A 31 18.38 -3.19 6.74
CA PHE A 31 18.75 -2.39 7.91
C PHE A 31 19.93 -1.50 7.56
N VAL A 32 19.67 -0.38 6.89
CA VAL A 32 20.52 0.80 7.09
C VAL A 32 20.50 1.04 8.60
N PRO A 33 21.62 0.85 9.32
CA PRO A 33 21.62 0.92 10.77
C PRO A 33 21.23 2.33 11.16
N VAL A 34 20.01 2.48 11.65
CA VAL A 34 19.49 3.76 12.08
C VAL A 34 20.18 4.12 13.40
N PRO A 35 21.09 5.12 13.42
CA PRO A 35 21.89 5.41 14.61
C PRO A 35 20.99 5.92 15.73
N GLY A 36 21.11 5.34 16.93
CA GLY A 36 20.36 5.79 18.11
C GLY A 36 19.05 5.06 18.42
N LEU A 37 18.64 4.06 17.64
CA LEU A 37 17.50 3.20 17.99
C LEU A 37 17.89 2.14 19.02
N SER A 38 17.11 2.03 20.10
CA SER A 38 17.20 0.92 21.05
C SER A 38 16.89 -0.41 20.36
N ASP A 39 17.33 -1.54 20.92
CA ASP A 39 17.06 -2.87 20.33
C ASP A 39 15.56 -3.18 20.25
N SER A 40 14.77 -2.68 21.21
CA SER A 40 13.31 -2.74 21.15
C SER A 40 12.72 -1.92 20.00
N GLY A 41 13.32 -0.76 19.70
CA GLY A 41 12.93 0.08 18.57
C GLY A 41 13.27 -0.56 17.22
N LYS A 42 14.44 -1.20 17.10
CA LYS A 42 14.82 -1.97 15.88
C LYS A 42 13.84 -3.12 15.62
N LEU A 43 13.51 -3.88 16.67
CA LEU A 43 12.56 -4.99 16.57
C LEU A 43 11.14 -4.52 16.20
N LEU A 44 10.71 -3.35 16.71
CA LEU A 44 9.42 -2.76 16.36
C LEU A 44 9.37 -2.36 14.87
N VAL A 45 10.44 -1.75 14.37
CA VAL A 45 10.57 -1.38 12.95
C VAL A 45 10.59 -2.62 12.05
N GLU A 46 11.32 -3.67 12.44
CA GLU A 46 11.36 -4.94 11.72
C GLU A 46 9.98 -5.58 11.60
N LYS A 47 9.31 -5.78 12.74
CA LYS A 47 7.97 -6.39 12.77
C LYS A 47 6.94 -5.50 12.07
N GLY A 48 7.05 -4.19 12.22
CA GLY A 48 6.23 -3.21 11.49
C GLY A 48 6.38 -3.34 9.98
N SER A 49 7.62 -3.42 9.50
CA SER A 49 7.95 -3.61 8.09
C SER A 49 7.36 -4.91 7.53
N GLN A 50 7.49 -6.03 8.25
CA GLN A 50 6.93 -7.32 7.86
C GLN A 50 5.39 -7.27 7.80
N MET A 51 4.73 -6.65 8.78
CA MET A 51 3.27 -6.50 8.79
C MET A 51 2.77 -5.66 7.61
N VAL A 52 3.43 -4.54 7.30
CA VAL A 52 3.09 -3.68 6.16
C VAL A 52 3.27 -4.44 4.83
N THR A 53 4.34 -5.23 4.73
CA THR A 53 4.61 -6.07 3.55
C THR A 53 3.53 -7.13 3.35
N GLY A 54 3.16 -7.85 4.41
CA GLY A 54 2.09 -8.84 4.38
C GLY A 54 0.73 -8.24 4.04
N PHE A 55 0.42 -7.07 4.61
CA PHE A 55 -0.79 -6.32 4.26
C PHE A 55 -0.80 -5.95 2.78
N ASN A 56 0.29 -5.37 2.26
CA ASN A 56 0.38 -4.95 0.87
C ASN A 56 0.25 -6.13 -0.11
N LEU A 57 0.83 -7.28 0.24
CA LEU A 57 0.70 -8.51 -0.53
C LEU A 57 -0.77 -8.97 -0.58
N CYS A 58 -1.43 -9.06 0.58
CA CYS A 58 -2.85 -9.42 0.66
C CYS A 58 -3.73 -8.44 -0.15
N PHE A 59 -3.50 -7.14 0.02
CA PHE A 59 -4.23 -6.09 -0.66
C PHE A 59 -4.05 -6.17 -2.19
N SER A 60 -2.84 -6.47 -2.66
CA SER A 60 -2.56 -6.67 -4.09
C SER A 60 -3.33 -7.86 -4.68
N ILE A 61 -3.47 -8.97 -3.93
CA ILE A 61 -4.25 -10.14 -4.34
C ILE A 61 -5.72 -9.76 -4.49
N LEU A 62 -6.28 -8.98 -3.56
CA LEU A 62 -7.66 -8.52 -3.63
C LEU A 62 -7.90 -7.59 -4.82
N ILE A 63 -6.96 -6.70 -5.15
CA ILE A 63 -7.02 -5.86 -6.35
C ILE A 63 -7.00 -6.72 -7.62
N LEU A 64 -6.11 -7.72 -7.68
CA LEU A 64 -6.02 -8.64 -8.82
C LEU A 64 -7.30 -9.46 -8.98
N ALA A 65 -7.88 -9.95 -7.89
CA ALA A 65 -9.17 -10.63 -7.89
C ALA A 65 -10.30 -9.71 -8.38
N ALA A 66 -10.37 -8.48 -7.86
CA ALA A 66 -11.36 -7.49 -8.28
C ALA A 66 -11.24 -7.14 -9.78
N SER A 67 -10.03 -7.18 -10.36
CA SER A 67 -9.83 -6.95 -11.79
C SER A 67 -10.52 -8.00 -12.67
N ARG A 68 -10.73 -9.22 -12.17
CA ARG A 68 -11.35 -10.33 -12.91
C ARG A 68 -12.87 -10.35 -12.87
N LEU A 69 -13.48 -9.60 -11.95
CA LEU A 69 -14.93 -9.52 -11.79
C LEU A 69 -15.61 -8.80 -12.96
N ASP A 70 -16.93 -8.95 -13.07
CA ASP A 70 -17.79 -8.14 -13.94
C ASP A 70 -17.92 -6.70 -13.41
N GLU A 71 -18.47 -5.79 -14.21
CA GLU A 71 -18.41 -4.34 -13.97
C GLU A 71 -18.99 -3.89 -12.62
N GLU A 72 -20.21 -4.32 -12.29
CA GLU A 72 -20.90 -3.94 -11.06
C GLU A 72 -20.19 -4.46 -9.78
N PRO A 73 -19.89 -5.77 -9.65
CA PRO A 73 -19.15 -6.26 -8.47
C PRO A 73 -17.73 -5.72 -8.40
N ARG A 74 -17.08 -5.45 -9.54
CA ARG A 74 -15.76 -4.78 -9.57
C ARG A 74 -15.82 -3.37 -9.01
N LEU A 75 -16.84 -2.59 -9.36
CA LEU A 75 -17.03 -1.23 -8.84
C LEU A 75 -17.24 -1.26 -7.32
N PHE A 76 -18.08 -2.17 -6.82
CA PHE A 76 -18.27 -2.35 -5.39
C PHE A 76 -16.96 -2.71 -4.68
N MET A 77 -16.25 -3.73 -5.17
CA MET A 77 -14.96 -4.13 -4.59
C MET A 77 -13.91 -3.02 -4.67
N THR A 78 -13.88 -2.24 -5.75
CA THR A 78 -12.93 -1.12 -5.88
C THR A 78 -13.18 -0.05 -4.82
N LYS A 79 -14.45 0.24 -4.51
CA LYS A 79 -14.80 1.17 -3.42
C LYS A 79 -14.42 0.62 -2.06
N ALA A 80 -14.72 -0.64 -1.79
CA ALA A 80 -14.33 -1.29 -0.54
C ALA A 80 -12.81 -1.27 -0.35
N LEU A 81 -12.05 -1.59 -1.40
CA LEU A 81 -10.59 -1.51 -1.40
C LEU A 81 -10.10 -0.08 -1.16
N ALA A 82 -10.72 0.92 -1.80
CA ALA A 82 -10.36 2.33 -1.57
C ALA A 82 -10.55 2.75 -0.10
N VAL A 83 -11.64 2.31 0.54
CA VAL A 83 -11.88 2.56 1.97
C VAL A 83 -10.83 1.85 2.84
N CYS A 84 -10.56 0.57 2.59
CA CYS A 84 -9.54 -0.18 3.33
C CYS A 84 -8.15 0.47 3.22
N PHE A 85 -7.79 0.96 2.02
CA PHE A 85 -6.53 1.66 1.81
C PHE A 85 -6.47 3.00 2.54
N ALA A 86 -7.56 3.77 2.54
CA ALA A 86 -7.63 5.04 3.28
C ALA A 86 -7.45 4.83 4.79
N ILE A 87 -8.03 3.76 5.34
CA ILE A 87 -7.84 3.37 6.74
C ILE A 87 -6.37 3.02 7.00
N LEU A 88 -5.77 2.17 6.17
CA LEU A 88 -4.34 1.83 6.27
C LEU A 88 -3.47 3.10 6.26
N MET A 89 -3.76 4.01 5.34
CA MET A 89 -3.02 5.27 5.22
C MET A 89 -3.09 6.12 6.48
N THR A 90 -4.24 6.14 7.16
CA THR A 90 -4.41 6.83 8.43
C THR A 90 -3.52 6.20 9.52
N PHE A 91 -3.47 4.87 9.60
CA PHE A 91 -2.58 4.17 10.53
C PHE A 91 -1.10 4.41 10.23
N VAL A 92 -0.70 4.35 8.95
CA VAL A 92 0.68 4.61 8.53
C VAL A 92 1.07 6.05 8.85
N ALA A 93 0.21 7.03 8.57
CA ALA A 93 0.46 8.43 8.90
C ALA A 93 0.59 8.65 10.41
N ASN A 94 -0.35 8.11 11.21
CA ASN A 94 -0.28 8.19 12.68
C ASN A 94 1.01 7.55 13.23
N THR A 95 1.42 6.42 12.67
CA THR A 95 2.68 5.76 13.04
C THR A 95 3.88 6.61 12.62
N ALA A 96 3.85 7.22 11.43
CA ALA A 96 4.89 8.11 10.92
C ALA A 96 5.10 9.34 11.81
N PHE A 97 4.03 9.95 12.34
CA PHE A 97 4.10 11.05 13.30
C PHE A 97 4.64 10.63 14.67
N GLY A 98 4.62 9.33 15.00
CA GLY A 98 5.21 8.78 16.20
C GLY A 98 6.73 8.59 16.12
N PHE A 99 7.36 8.75 14.95
CA PHE A 99 8.81 8.64 14.82
C PHE A 99 9.52 9.90 15.32
N PRO A 100 10.73 9.77 15.90
CA PRO A 100 11.56 10.91 16.20
C PRO A 100 11.85 11.76 14.95
N PRO A 101 12.07 13.08 15.10
CA PRO A 101 12.42 13.95 13.98
C PRO A 101 13.62 13.38 13.20
N ASN A 102 13.50 13.29 11.86
CA ASN A 102 14.47 12.70 10.91
C ASN A 102 14.55 11.16 10.84
N TYR A 103 13.71 10.44 11.60
CA TYR A 103 13.69 8.97 11.62
C TYR A 103 12.40 8.35 11.05
N GLY A 104 11.48 9.19 10.56
CA GLY A 104 10.28 8.74 9.87
C GLY A 104 10.58 8.07 8.53
N PRO A 105 9.58 7.40 7.92
CA PRO A 105 9.74 6.78 6.60
C PRO A 105 10.24 7.81 5.57
N PRO A 106 11.16 7.44 4.68
CA PRO A 106 11.77 8.39 3.76
C PRO A 106 10.69 9.10 2.91
N PRO A 107 10.83 10.41 2.63
CA PRO A 107 9.79 11.22 1.97
C PRO A 107 9.14 10.63 0.70
N PRO A 108 9.85 9.89 -0.17
CA PRO A 108 9.24 9.25 -1.33
C PRO A 108 8.13 8.25 -0.98
N VAL A 109 8.22 7.59 0.18
CA VAL A 109 7.23 6.58 0.61
C VAL A 109 5.89 7.26 0.88
N ALA A 110 5.88 8.34 1.66
CA ALA A 110 4.66 9.11 1.94
C ALA A 110 4.02 9.68 0.66
N LEU A 111 4.82 10.13 -0.30
CA LEU A 111 4.35 10.62 -1.60
C LEU A 111 3.71 9.50 -2.43
N ILE A 112 4.37 8.35 -2.56
CA ILE A 112 3.84 7.18 -3.30
C ILE A 112 2.50 6.74 -2.73
N PHE A 113 2.42 6.63 -1.40
CA PHE A 113 1.20 6.27 -0.70
C PHE A 113 0.07 7.31 -0.86
N SER A 114 0.40 8.60 -0.87
CA SER A 114 -0.57 9.68 -1.14
C SER A 114 -1.09 9.64 -2.58
N PHE A 115 -0.21 9.39 -3.56
CA PHE A 115 -0.62 9.20 -4.96
C PHE A 115 -1.48 7.94 -5.15
N LEU A 116 -1.18 6.84 -4.46
CA LEU A 116 -2.02 5.64 -4.44
C LEU A 116 -3.40 5.92 -3.84
N GLY A 117 -3.48 6.71 -2.76
CA GLY A 117 -4.73 7.13 -2.16
C GLY A 117 -5.59 7.97 -3.11
N LEU A 118 -4.99 8.98 -3.73
CA LEU A 118 -5.63 9.82 -4.75
C LEU A 118 -6.11 8.99 -5.96
N TRP A 119 -5.29 8.02 -6.40
CA TRP A 119 -5.66 7.12 -7.49
C TRP A 119 -6.84 6.21 -7.13
N LEU A 120 -6.88 5.64 -5.92
CA LEU A 120 -7.99 4.82 -5.45
C LEU A 120 -9.30 5.63 -5.34
N VAL A 121 -9.23 6.87 -4.86
CA VAL A 121 -10.37 7.79 -4.85
C VAL A 121 -10.86 8.08 -6.28
N TYR A 122 -9.93 8.35 -7.21
CA TYR A 122 -10.25 8.57 -8.61
C TYR A 122 -10.96 7.37 -9.26
N VAL A 123 -10.44 6.16 -9.07
CA VAL A 123 -11.02 4.94 -9.68
C VAL A 123 -12.35 4.55 -9.01
N GLY A 124 -12.46 4.67 -7.67
CA GLY A 124 -13.63 4.27 -6.91
C GLY A 124 -14.83 5.22 -7.00
N PHE A 125 -14.59 6.53 -7.12
CA PHE A 125 -15.65 7.55 -7.05
C PHE A 125 -15.85 8.31 -8.35
N PHE A 126 -14.78 8.67 -9.08
CA PHE A 126 -14.88 9.59 -10.22
C PHE A 126 -15.15 8.90 -11.57
N LYS A 127 -15.04 7.57 -11.64
CA LYS A 127 -15.23 6.84 -12.89
C LYS A 127 -16.68 6.45 -13.21
N LYS A 128 -17.63 6.71 -12.30
CA LYS A 128 -19.04 6.80 -12.67
C LYS A 128 -19.28 8.17 -13.29
N ASN A 129 -19.09 8.31 -14.61
CA ASN A 129 -19.69 9.38 -15.42
C ASN A 129 -19.52 9.17 -16.94
N LYS A 130 -19.52 7.92 -17.41
CA LYS A 130 -19.70 7.61 -18.85
C LYS A 130 -20.60 6.39 -19.05
N SER A 131 -21.85 6.51 -18.62
CA SER A 131 -22.96 5.77 -19.23
C SER A 131 -24.27 6.54 -18.99
N MET A 132 -24.52 7.52 -19.84
CA MET A 132 -25.84 7.80 -20.37
C MET A 132 -25.68 7.96 -21.87
#